data_AF-V5IEH1-F1
#
_entry.id   AF-V5IEH1-F1
#
_cell.length_a   1.000
_cell.length_b   1.000
_cell.length_c   1.000
_cell.angle_alpha   90.00
_cell.angle_beta   90.00
_cell.angle_gamma   90.00
#
_symmetry.space_group_name_H-M   'P 1'
#
loop_
_entity.id
_entity.type
_entity.pdbx_description
1 polymer ?
#
loop_
_entity_poly.entity_id
_entity_poly.type
_entity_poly.pdbx_seq_one_letter_code
_entity_poly.pdbx_strand_id
1 'polypeptide(L)'
;KWYGLKDRKLKTRVKGQILLEMNVVYNPIKACVKTFNPKETKFMQLDQKFKRIVFMRNLTRVKNIVMFVIDMGKFLNSCFLWESVPRSLLAFAAFLVITYTAELYMLPLVLLLVFLKNLL
;
A
#
# COMPACT_ATOMS: atom_id res chain seq x y z
N LYS A 1 39.79 23.87 -8.84
CA LYS A 1 39.19 23.45 -10.14
C LYS A 1 38.10 24.45 -10.54
N TRP A 2 37.98 24.81 -11.82
CA TRP A 2 36.93 25.71 -12.30
C TRP A 2 35.58 24.98 -12.40
N TYR A 3 34.54 25.55 -11.79
CA TYR A 3 33.17 25.03 -11.83
C TYR A 3 32.24 26.03 -12.50
N GLY A 4 31.44 25.55 -13.46
CA GLY A 4 30.43 26.35 -14.13
C GLY A 4 29.26 26.69 -13.22
N LEU A 5 28.77 27.92 -13.32
CA LEU A 5 27.61 28.39 -12.58
C LEU A 5 26.34 27.65 -13.03
N LYS A 6 25.40 27.44 -12.11
CA LYS A 6 24.09 26.83 -12.35
C LYS A 6 22.96 27.80 -12.02
N ASP A 7 21.83 27.65 -12.67
CA ASP A 7 20.60 28.40 -12.38
C ASP A 7 20.13 28.15 -10.92
N ARG A 8 19.25 29.01 -10.39
CA ARG A 8 18.66 28.93 -9.04
C ARG A 8 18.04 27.55 -8.74
N LYS A 9 17.51 26.88 -9.77
CA LYS A 9 16.96 25.52 -9.65
C LYS A 9 18.01 24.40 -9.78
N LEU A 10 19.28 24.75 -9.98
CA LEU A 10 20.43 23.85 -10.15
C LEU A 10 20.32 22.86 -11.33
N LYS A 11 19.43 23.10 -12.29
CA LYS A 11 19.13 22.18 -13.40
C LYS A 11 19.95 22.43 -14.66
N THR A 12 20.23 23.68 -14.97
CA THR A 12 20.89 24.10 -16.21
C THR A 12 22.15 24.91 -15.88
N ARG A 13 23.14 24.87 -16.78
CA ARG A 13 24.32 25.74 -16.69
C ARG A 13 23.97 27.15 -17.14
N VAL A 14 24.53 28.13 -16.46
CA VAL A 14 24.48 29.55 -16.85
C VAL A 14 25.88 30.05 -17.18
N LYS A 15 25.97 31.21 -17.84
CA LYS A 15 27.26 31.82 -18.21
C LYS A 15 28.06 32.15 -16.95
N GLY A 16 29.37 31.88 -17.00
CA GLY A 16 30.31 32.14 -15.91
C GLY A 16 30.84 30.87 -15.23
N GLN A 17 32.02 30.98 -14.64
CA GLN A 17 32.68 29.91 -13.89
C GLN A 17 33.38 30.52 -12.66
N ILE A 18 33.47 29.73 -11.59
CA ILE A 18 34.19 30.11 -10.37
C ILE A 18 35.26 29.07 -10.06
N LEU A 19 36.41 29.52 -9.56
CA LEU A 19 37.45 28.62 -9.08
C LEU A 19 37.09 28.19 -7.67
N LEU A 20 36.88 26.88 -7.47
CA LEU A 20 36.73 26.30 -6.13
C LEU A 20 37.91 25.39 -5.83
N GLU A 21 38.47 25.59 -4.65
CA GLU A 21 39.42 24.71 -4.00
C GLU A 21 38.72 24.13 -2.77
N MET A 22 38.78 22.81 -2.62
CA MET A 22 38.15 22.10 -1.52
C MET A 22 39.24 21.35 -0.77
N ASN A 23 39.40 21.68 0.51
CA ASN A 23 40.29 20.98 1.41
C ASN A 23 39.45 20.18 2.41
N VAL A 24 39.62 18.87 2.43
CA VAL A 24 38.92 17.99 3.37
C VAL A 24 39.83 17.73 4.55
N VAL A 25 39.50 18.33 5.69
CA VAL A 25 40.16 18.05 6.97
C VAL A 25 39.22 17.17 7.79
N TYR A 26 39.66 15.97 8.15
CA TYR A 26 38.88 15.07 8.99
C TYR A 26 39.67 14.64 10.21
N ASN A 27 38.94 14.44 11.31
CA ASN A 27 39.50 13.87 12.53
C ASN A 27 39.51 12.33 12.40
N PRO A 28 40.67 11.67 12.36
CA PRO A 28 40.77 10.23 12.14
C PRO A 28 40.08 9.41 13.23
N ILE A 29 40.14 9.87 14.49
CA ILE A 29 39.53 9.17 15.64
C ILE A 29 38.00 9.17 15.49
N LYS A 30 37.40 10.33 15.21
CA LYS A 30 35.95 10.43 14.99
C LYS A 30 35.49 9.68 13.73
N ALA A 31 36.34 9.60 12.71
CA ALA A 31 36.03 8.85 11.49
C ALA A 31 35.98 7.34 11.75
N CYS A 32 36.96 6.77 12.47
CA CYS A 32 36.96 5.36 12.83
C CYS A 32 35.72 4.96 13.64
N VAL A 33 35.33 5.77 14.64
CA VAL A 33 34.10 5.51 15.44
C VAL A 33 32.85 5.50 14.55
N LYS A 34 32.80 6.39 13.55
CA LYS A 34 31.68 6.47 12.60
C LYS A 34 31.65 5.32 11.58
N THR A 35 32.77 4.65 11.32
CA THR A 35 32.82 3.42 10.51
C THR A 35 32.15 2.26 11.23
N PHE A 36 32.34 2.15 12.54
CA PHE A 36 31.71 1.09 13.35
C PHE A 36 30.24 1.39 13.68
N ASN A 37 29.89 2.66 13.85
CA ASN A 37 28.49 3.11 14.00
C ASN A 37 28.15 4.09 12.88
N PRO A 38 27.83 3.58 11.67
CA PRO A 38 27.44 4.44 10.57
C PRO A 38 26.18 5.19 10.97
N LYS A 39 26.29 6.52 11.10
CA LYS A 39 25.13 7.38 11.29
C LYS A 39 24.20 7.12 10.11
N GLU A 40 22.99 6.65 10.37
CA GLU A 40 21.99 6.38 9.32
C GLU A 40 22.00 7.56 8.35
N THR A 41 22.46 7.29 7.14
CA THR A 41 22.26 8.23 6.05
C THR A 41 20.76 8.31 5.93
N LYS A 42 20.18 9.48 6.26
CA LYS A 42 18.82 9.79 5.84
C LYS A 42 18.83 9.59 4.35
N PHE A 43 18.39 8.41 3.89
CA PHE A 43 18.10 8.22 2.49
C PHE A 43 17.12 9.35 2.21
N MET A 44 17.54 10.30 1.38
CA MET A 44 16.63 11.27 0.81
C MET A 44 15.74 10.48 -0.14
N GLN A 45 14.94 9.54 0.39
CA GLN A 45 13.79 9.00 -0.28
C GLN A 45 13.00 10.25 -0.61
N LEU A 46 13.00 10.61 -1.89
CA LEU A 46 12.10 11.62 -2.40
C LEU A 46 10.73 11.26 -1.83
N ASP A 47 10.17 12.13 -0.98
CA ASP A 47 8.86 11.91 -0.36
C ASP A 47 7.93 11.37 -1.44
N GLN A 48 7.45 10.14 -1.25
CA GLN A 48 6.61 9.48 -2.22
C GLN A 48 5.37 10.34 -2.40
N LYS A 49 5.36 11.18 -3.44
CA LYS A 49 4.30 12.18 -3.65
C LYS A 49 2.96 11.46 -3.63
N PHE A 50 2.17 11.72 -2.59
CA PHE A 50 0.89 11.08 -2.40
C PHE A 50 -0.02 11.37 -3.58
N LYS A 51 -0.26 10.36 -4.42
CA LYS A 51 -1.15 10.48 -5.57
C LYS A 51 -2.60 10.32 -5.07
N ARG A 52 -3.28 11.44 -4.81
CA ARG A 52 -4.69 11.45 -4.33
C ARG A 52 -5.61 10.58 -5.21
N ILE A 53 -5.37 10.53 -6.51
CA ILE A 53 -6.13 9.71 -7.47
C ILE A 53 -6.03 8.21 -7.12
N VAL A 54 -4.83 7.72 -6.79
CA VAL A 54 -4.61 6.32 -6.42
C VAL A 54 -5.26 6.01 -5.09
N PHE A 55 -5.16 6.93 -4.13
CA PHE A 55 -5.81 6.78 -2.82
C PHE A 55 -7.34 6.73 -2.93
N MET A 56 -7.95 7.66 -3.66
CA MET A 56 -9.40 7.66 -3.87
C MET A 56 -9.88 6.40 -4.58
N ARG A 57 -9.13 5.89 -5.57
CA ARG A 57 -9.43 4.61 -6.23
C ARG A 57 -9.43 3.43 -5.24
N ASN A 58 -8.46 3.40 -4.34
CA ASN A 58 -8.39 2.36 -3.30
C ASN A 58 -9.53 2.49 -2.27
N LEU A 59 -9.94 3.71 -1.93
CA LEU A 59 -11.09 3.91 -1.04
C LEU A 59 -12.41 3.47 -1.66
N THR A 60 -12.66 3.77 -2.94
CA THR A 60 -13.87 3.32 -3.64
C THR A 60 -13.94 1.80 -3.68
N ARG A 61 -12.81 1.15 -3.93
CA ARG A 61 -12.64 -0.31 -3.86
C ARG A 61 -13.05 -0.88 -2.49
N VAL A 62 -12.51 -0.31 -1.41
CA VAL A 62 -12.86 -0.72 -0.03
C VAL A 62 -14.35 -0.48 0.26
N LYS A 63 -14.91 0.66 -0.15
CA LYS A 63 -16.33 0.96 0.03
C LYS A 63 -17.22 -0.09 -0.64
N ASN A 64 -16.88 -0.51 -1.85
CA ASN A 64 -17.65 -1.53 -2.57
C ASN A 64 -17.63 -2.89 -1.85
N ILE A 65 -16.50 -3.28 -1.26
CA ILE A 65 -16.42 -4.50 -0.44
C ILE A 65 -17.33 -4.38 0.78
N VAL A 66 -17.27 -3.26 1.49
CA VAL A 66 -18.07 -3.05 2.70
C VAL A 66 -19.56 -3.09 2.37
N MET A 67 -20.00 -2.44 1.28
CA MET A 67 -21.41 -2.52 0.86
C MET A 67 -21.82 -3.95 0.49
N PHE A 68 -20.97 -4.69 -0.22
CA PHE A 68 -21.24 -6.10 -0.55
C PHE A 68 -21.41 -6.97 0.72
N VAL A 69 -20.56 -6.78 1.73
CA VAL A 69 -20.67 -7.51 3.01
C VAL A 69 -21.96 -7.14 3.75
N ILE A 70 -22.33 -5.85 3.77
CA ILE A 70 -23.58 -5.38 4.39
C ILE A 70 -24.79 -6.00 3.69
N ASP A 71 -24.82 -6.00 2.36
CA ASP A 71 -25.93 -6.56 1.60
C ASP A 71 -26.02 -8.07 1.73
N MET A 72 -24.88 -8.78 1.81
CA MET A 72 -24.83 -10.20 2.15
C MET A 72 -25.39 -10.46 3.55
N GLY A 73 -25.06 -9.62 4.53
CA GLY A 73 -25.62 -9.70 5.89
C GLY A 73 -27.13 -9.43 5.94
N LYS A 74 -27.64 -8.48 5.16
CA LYS A 74 -29.09 -8.26 5.01
C LYS A 74 -29.79 -9.44 4.36
N PHE A 75 -29.17 -10.05 3.35
CA PHE A 75 -29.69 -11.24 2.69
C PHE A 75 -29.78 -12.43 3.67
N LEU A 76 -28.74 -12.65 4.48
CA LEU A 76 -28.77 -13.67 5.54
C LEU A 76 -29.88 -13.40 6.56
N ASN A 77 -30.05 -12.15 7.00
CA ASN A 77 -31.14 -11.77 7.90
C ASN A 77 -32.53 -12.03 7.28
N SER A 78 -32.75 -11.68 6.01
CA SER A 78 -33.99 -11.97 5.28
C SER A 78 -34.27 -13.49 5.20
N CYS A 79 -33.22 -14.31 5.09
CA CYS A 79 -33.35 -15.77 5.14
C CYS A 79 -33.76 -16.27 6.54
N PHE A 80 -33.20 -15.71 7.61
CA PHE A 80 -33.57 -16.05 9.00
C PHE A 80 -34.96 -15.56 9.40
N LEU A 81 -35.39 -14.41 8.88
CA LEU A 81 -36.73 -13.85 9.05
C LEU A 81 -37.80 -14.57 8.23
N TRP A 82 -37.39 -15.55 7.40
CA TRP A 82 -38.27 -16.37 6.57
C TRP A 82 -39.17 -15.55 5.62
N GLU A 83 -38.70 -14.39 5.16
CA GLU A 83 -39.48 -13.54 4.23
C GLU A 83 -39.80 -14.25 2.90
N SER A 84 -39.02 -15.28 2.52
CA SER A 84 -39.32 -16.12 1.36
C SER A 84 -38.83 -17.56 1.54
N VAL A 85 -39.79 -18.50 1.53
CA VAL A 85 -39.55 -19.95 1.67
C VAL A 85 -38.46 -20.51 0.72
N PRO A 86 -38.43 -20.19 -0.59
CA PRO A 86 -37.41 -20.75 -1.48
C PRO A 86 -36.00 -20.20 -1.22
N ARG A 87 -35.86 -18.95 -0.75
CA ARG A 87 -34.53 -18.37 -0.43
C ARG A 87 -33.96 -18.96 0.85
N SER A 88 -34.80 -19.15 1.87
CA SER A 88 -34.39 -19.80 3.12
C SER A 88 -34.01 -21.27 2.89
N LEU A 89 -34.72 -21.98 2.01
CA LEU A 89 -34.36 -23.35 1.63
C LEU A 89 -32.99 -23.43 0.93
N LEU A 90 -32.72 -22.52 -0.02
CA LEU A 90 -31.44 -22.45 -0.71
C LEU A 90 -30.29 -22.11 0.25
N ALA A 91 -30.52 -21.16 1.17
CA ALA A 91 -29.54 -20.80 2.19
C ALA A 91 -29.22 -21.98 3.13
N PHE A 92 -30.24 -22.77 3.50
CA PHE A 92 -30.06 -23.98 4.28
C PHE A 92 -29.28 -25.07 3.52
N ALA A 93 -29.60 -25.28 2.23
CA ALA A 93 -28.84 -26.20 1.38
C ALA A 93 -27.37 -25.77 1.24
N ALA A 94 -27.10 -24.49 1.02
CA ALA A 94 -25.74 -23.95 0.96
C ALA A 94 -24.99 -24.13 2.28
N PHE A 95 -25.65 -23.92 3.42
CA PHE A 95 -25.07 -24.18 4.74
C PHE A 95 -24.69 -25.65 4.94
N LEU A 96 -25.54 -26.59 4.52
CA LEU A 96 -25.25 -28.02 4.59
C LEU A 96 -24.05 -28.40 3.71
N VAL A 97 -23.98 -27.86 2.49
CA VAL A 97 -22.84 -28.10 1.59
C VAL A 97 -21.55 -27.56 2.21
N ILE A 98 -21.56 -26.32 2.70
CA ILE A 98 -20.39 -25.69 3.32
C ILE A 98 -19.95 -26.51 4.53
N THR A 99 -20.84 -26.88 5.44
CA THR A 99 -20.46 -27.65 6.64
C THR A 99 -19.96 -29.05 6.31
N TYR A 100 -20.45 -29.67 5.23
CA TYR A 100 -19.99 -30.97 4.79
C TYR A 100 -18.64 -30.94 4.05
N THR A 101 -18.32 -29.85 3.33
CA THR A 101 -17.09 -29.74 2.52
C THR A 101 -16.05 -28.78 3.10
N ALA A 102 -16.31 -28.12 4.22
CA ALA A 102 -15.41 -27.10 4.77
C ALA A 102 -14.19 -27.73 5.43
N GLU A 103 -13.03 -27.49 4.82
CA GLU A 103 -11.72 -27.79 5.39
C GLU A 103 -10.98 -26.49 5.74
N LEU A 104 -10.04 -26.55 6.70
CA LEU A 104 -9.37 -25.35 7.25
C LEU A 104 -8.62 -24.53 6.17
N TYR A 105 -8.12 -25.18 5.12
CA TYR A 105 -7.44 -24.51 4.01
C TYR A 105 -8.36 -23.67 3.12
N MET A 106 -9.69 -23.80 3.25
CA MET A 106 -10.63 -23.00 2.45
C MET A 106 -10.76 -21.55 2.93
N LEU A 107 -10.42 -21.28 4.20
CA LEU A 107 -10.38 -19.91 4.75
C LEU A 107 -9.48 -18.96 3.95
N PRO A 108 -8.19 -19.28 3.70
CA PRO A 108 -7.33 -18.42 2.90
C PRO A 108 -7.79 -18.32 1.43
N LEU A 109 -8.43 -19.34 0.86
CA LEU A 109 -8.98 -19.30 -0.49
C LEU A 109 -10.17 -18.33 -0.62
N VAL A 110 -11.09 -18.33 0.35
CA VAL A 110 -12.20 -17.36 0.39
C VAL A 110 -11.67 -15.94 0.54
N LEU A 111 -10.68 -15.74 1.42
CA LEU A 111 -10.02 -14.45 1.59
C LEU A 111 -9.37 -13.99 0.27
N LEU A 112 -8.67 -14.89 -0.42
CA LEU A 112 -8.02 -14.62 -1.70
C LEU A 112 -9.03 -14.25 -2.79
N LEU A 113 -10.18 -14.92 -2.87
CA LEU A 113 -11.26 -14.59 -3.82
C LEU A 113 -11.82 -13.18 -3.60
N VAL A 114 -12.00 -12.77 -2.34
CA VAL A 114 -12.43 -11.41 -1.99
C VAL A 114 -11.41 -10.37 -2.46
N PHE A 115 -10.11 -10.66 -2.31
CA PHE A 115 -9.05 -9.78 -2.78
C PHE A 115 -8.91 -9.74 -4.30
N LEU A 116 -9.04 -10.89 -4.99
CA LEU A 116 -8.95 -10.98 -6.45
C LEU A 116 -10.06 -10.17 -7.15
N LYS A 117 -11.29 -10.26 -6.65
CA LYS A 117 -12.44 -9.48 -7.15
C LYS A 117 -12.23 -7.96 -7.00
N ASN A 118 -11.34 -7.54 -6.11
CA ASN A 118 -11.03 -6.13 -5.84
C ASN A 118 -9.77 -5.63 -6.58
N LEU A 119 -8.90 -6.55 -7.00
CA LEU A 119 -7.67 -6.22 -7.72
C LEU A 119 -7.92 -6.03 -9.22
N LEU A 120 -8.76 -6.89 -9.80
CA LEU A 120 -9.29 -6.81 -11.17
C LEU A 120 -10.20 -5.57 -11.32
#